data_AF-A0A9D4HGV4-F1
#
_entry.id   AF-A0A9D4HGV4-F1
#
_cell.length_a   1.000
_cell.length_b   1.000
_cell.length_c   1.000
_cell.angle_alpha   90.00
_cell.angle_beta   90.00
_cell.angle_gamma   90.00
#
_symmetry.space_group_name_H-M   'P 1'
#
loop_
_entity.id
_entity.type
_entity.pdbx_description
1 polymer ?
#
loop_
_entity_poly.entity_id
_entity_poly.type
_entity_poly.pdbx_seq_one_letter_code
_entity_poly.pdbx_strand_id
1 'polypeptide(L)'
;MTFTSGDYCGRLAFQGSSAYRRTEDGDNHNIPTFSPIKIKKHNSAIHRVELEAIAVSRIGRVYDRVLKLKQRAKDYYKLAVELAHAMSPRTFVREGRIILVTKLHKYSIPDWYIEATQVLAKYQSETVQAEETRQNIEKAEILKELTGEMKQLKELENKDNTEFLTFIYKTFPPKKENQCLVLPTSKDDDWRNKMKKSMQTAVIHYHPDSVDEKMHGKKWKVLCEEITKCCTRRYECMK
;
A
#
# COMPACT_ATOMS: atom_id res chain seq x y z
N MET A 1 43.98 41.49 -22.71
CA MET A 1 43.40 42.84 -22.49
C MET A 1 42.32 42.68 -21.44
N THR A 2 42.67 42.88 -20.15
CA THR A 2 42.57 44.15 -19.37
C THR A 2 41.12 44.38 -18.89
N PHE A 3 40.84 44.21 -17.58
CA PHE A 3 40.78 45.26 -16.53
C PHE A 3 39.72 46.33 -16.84
N THR A 4 38.76 46.63 -15.97
CA THR A 4 38.84 47.52 -14.78
C THR A 4 37.71 47.19 -13.77
N SER A 5 37.89 47.07 -12.44
CA SER A 5 38.10 48.10 -11.38
C SER A 5 37.07 49.23 -11.41
N GLY A 6 36.46 49.74 -10.34
CA GLY A 6 36.50 49.56 -8.87
C GLY A 6 35.21 50.25 -8.37
N ASP A 7 34.96 50.69 -7.15
CA ASP A 7 35.55 50.66 -5.82
C ASP A 7 34.48 51.39 -4.98
N TYR A 8 34.22 50.98 -3.73
CA TYR A 8 34.06 51.95 -2.65
C TYR A 8 34.40 51.28 -1.31
N CYS A 9 35.41 51.85 -0.69
CA CYS A 9 36.04 51.50 0.57
C CYS A 9 35.36 52.26 1.73
N GLY A 10 35.34 51.67 2.91
CA GLY A 10 34.96 52.33 4.16
C GLY A 10 35.49 51.57 5.38
N ARG A 11 36.71 51.92 5.81
CA ARG A 11 37.43 51.45 7.01
C ARG A 11 36.72 51.84 8.31
N LEU A 12 36.97 51.09 9.39
CA LEU A 12 37.82 51.54 10.53
C LEU A 12 38.07 50.38 11.53
N ALA A 13 39.31 50.32 12.00
CA ALA A 13 39.84 49.42 13.04
C ALA A 13 39.50 49.98 14.45
N PHE A 14 39.79 49.39 15.62
CA PHE A 14 41.03 48.82 16.15
C PHE A 14 40.78 48.37 17.63
N GLN A 15 41.40 47.28 18.07
CA GLN A 15 41.93 46.89 19.41
C GLN A 15 41.28 47.29 20.77
N GLY A 16 41.29 46.33 21.71
CA GLY A 16 41.95 46.52 23.02
C GLY A 16 41.14 46.31 24.33
N SER A 17 41.37 45.15 24.97
CA SER A 17 41.52 44.82 26.41
C SER A 17 40.86 45.64 27.55
N SER A 18 40.26 44.95 28.55
CA SER A 18 40.46 45.11 30.02
C SER A 18 39.38 44.31 30.80
N ALA A 19 39.71 43.16 31.41
CA ALA A 19 40.00 42.94 32.84
C ALA A 19 38.82 43.08 33.85
N TYR A 20 38.48 41.90 34.42
CA TYR A 20 38.14 41.63 35.83
C TYR A 20 36.95 42.35 36.52
N ARG A 21 35.91 41.58 36.89
CA ARG A 21 35.36 41.63 38.25
C ARG A 21 34.68 40.32 38.64
N ARG A 22 35.22 39.70 39.69
CA ARG A 22 34.64 38.60 40.47
C ARG A 22 33.62 39.20 41.45
N THR A 23 32.42 38.64 41.49
CA THR A 23 31.56 38.63 42.68
C THR A 23 31.04 37.21 42.83
N GLU A 24 31.64 36.50 43.78
CA GLU A 24 31.00 35.35 44.41
C GLU A 24 29.87 35.92 45.26
N ASP A 25 28.64 35.44 45.07
CA ASP A 25 27.62 35.32 46.11
C ASP A 25 26.61 34.29 45.62
N GLY A 26 26.34 33.31 46.48
CA GLY A 26 25.79 32.02 46.11
C GLY A 26 24.31 32.05 45.74
N ASP A 27 23.93 31.12 44.86
CA ASP A 27 22.72 30.34 45.11
C ASP A 27 22.89 28.93 44.52
N ASN A 28 22.66 27.96 45.39
CA ASN A 28 22.95 26.55 45.22
C ASN A 28 21.87 25.93 44.31
N HIS A 29 22.07 25.97 42.98
CA HIS A 29 21.22 25.26 42.04
C HIS A 29 21.87 23.93 41.64
N ASN A 30 21.33 22.89 42.23
CA ASN A 30 21.63 21.48 42.00
C ASN A 30 21.44 21.14 40.51
N ILE A 31 22.51 21.18 39.71
CA ILE A 31 22.48 20.70 38.32
C ILE A 31 22.44 19.17 38.36
N PRO A 32 21.39 18.51 37.87
CA PRO A 32 21.36 17.06 37.83
C PRO A 32 22.44 16.58 36.87
N THR A 33 23.47 15.94 37.41
CA THR A 33 24.51 15.26 36.63
C THR A 33 23.87 14.08 35.91
N PHE A 34 23.53 14.26 34.64
CA PHE A 34 23.15 13.14 33.78
C PHE A 34 24.35 12.21 33.62
N SER A 35 24.28 11.05 34.29
CA SER A 35 25.39 10.11 34.36
C SER A 35 25.68 9.50 32.97
N PRO A 36 26.92 9.56 32.45
CA PRO A 36 27.31 9.08 31.11
C PRO A 36 27.20 7.55 30.90
N ILE A 37 26.86 6.81 31.95
CA ILE A 37 26.76 5.34 31.95
C ILE A 37 25.51 4.85 31.20
N LYS A 38 24.40 5.60 31.25
CA LYS A 38 23.14 5.18 30.62
C LYS A 38 23.20 5.18 29.08
N ILE A 39 23.97 6.09 28.49
CA ILE A 39 24.12 6.23 27.02
C ILE A 39 24.92 5.05 26.44
N LYS A 40 26.01 4.62 27.10
CA LYS A 40 26.84 3.50 26.62
C LYS A 40 26.10 2.16 26.62
N LYS A 41 25.28 1.89 27.64
CA LYS A 41 24.53 0.62 27.77
C LYS A 41 23.42 0.51 26.73
N HIS A 42 22.75 1.62 26.40
CA HIS A 42 21.69 1.66 25.38
C HIS A 42 22.23 1.39 23.97
N ASN A 43 23.38 1.99 23.62
CA ASN A 43 24.03 1.78 22.31
C ASN A 43 24.51 0.33 22.11
N SER A 44 24.95 -0.33 23.18
CA SER A 44 25.35 -1.75 23.14
C SER A 44 24.17 -2.67 22.85
N ALA A 45 22.98 -2.39 23.40
CA ALA A 45 21.79 -3.20 23.15
C ALA A 45 21.28 -3.07 21.70
N ILE A 46 21.23 -1.85 21.17
CA ILE A 46 20.85 -1.59 19.77
C ILE A 46 21.81 -2.33 18.82
N HIS A 47 23.11 -2.24 19.07
CA HIS A 47 24.11 -2.91 18.23
C HIS A 47 23.95 -4.44 18.23
N ARG A 48 23.56 -5.05 19.36
CA ARG A 48 23.30 -6.51 19.42
C ARG A 48 22.11 -6.91 18.54
N VAL A 49 21.02 -6.15 18.59
CA VAL A 49 19.83 -6.39 17.76
C VAL A 49 20.15 -6.20 16.28
N GLU A 50 20.99 -5.20 15.95
CA GLU A 50 21.45 -4.99 14.57
C GLU A 50 22.28 -6.17 14.04
N LEU A 51 23.23 -6.68 14.83
CA LEU A 51 24.03 -7.85 14.45
C LEU A 51 23.16 -9.10 14.27
N GLU A 52 22.16 -9.29 15.12
CA GLU A 52 21.19 -10.37 14.98
C GLU A 52 20.39 -10.23 13.68
N ALA A 53 19.88 -9.04 13.38
CA ALA A 53 19.16 -8.77 12.13
C ALA A 53 20.03 -9.03 10.89
N ILE A 54 21.31 -8.64 10.93
CA ILE A 54 22.28 -8.93 9.87
C ILE A 54 22.49 -10.44 9.70
N ALA A 55 22.71 -11.16 10.80
CA ALA A 55 22.93 -12.61 10.76
C ALA A 55 21.71 -13.33 10.18
N VAL A 56 20.53 -12.98 10.66
CA VAL A 56 19.24 -13.52 10.18
C VAL A 56 19.02 -13.20 8.70
N SER A 57 19.30 -11.97 8.25
CA SER A 57 19.20 -11.59 6.82
C SER A 57 20.14 -12.44 5.95
N ARG A 58 21.38 -12.69 6.41
CA ARG A 58 22.33 -13.56 5.71
C ARG A 58 21.85 -15.01 5.63
N ILE A 59 21.26 -15.54 6.70
CA ILE A 59 20.63 -16.87 6.70
C ILE A 59 19.48 -16.90 5.68
N GLY A 60 18.62 -15.89 5.68
CA GLY A 60 17.56 -15.72 4.69
C GLY A 60 18.08 -15.75 3.24
N ARG A 61 19.21 -15.09 2.98
CA ARG A 61 19.89 -15.10 1.67
C ARG A 61 20.40 -16.47 1.25
N VAL A 62 20.93 -17.28 2.18
CA VAL A 62 21.32 -18.66 1.89
C VAL A 62 20.09 -19.49 1.51
N TYR A 63 19.01 -19.36 2.27
CA TYR A 63 17.77 -20.07 1.97
C TYR A 63 17.14 -19.66 0.63
N ASP A 64 17.17 -18.37 0.28
CA ASP A 64 16.64 -17.86 -0.99
C ASP A 64 17.54 -18.23 -2.18
N ARG A 65 18.84 -17.90 -2.10
CA ARG A 65 19.72 -17.97 -3.27
C ARG A 65 20.36 -19.32 -3.48
N VAL A 66 20.73 -20.03 -2.41
CA VAL A 66 21.46 -21.30 -2.49
C VAL A 66 20.49 -22.47 -2.40
N LEU A 67 19.69 -22.53 -1.34
CA LEU A 67 18.81 -23.67 -1.06
C LEU A 67 17.47 -23.60 -1.80
N LYS A 68 17.11 -22.44 -2.36
CA LYS A 68 15.83 -22.18 -3.05
C LYS A 68 14.57 -22.50 -2.23
N LEU A 69 14.68 -22.42 -0.91
CA LEU A 69 13.56 -22.65 0.02
C LEU A 69 12.87 -21.33 0.36
N LYS A 70 12.01 -20.85 -0.54
CA LYS A 70 11.36 -19.53 -0.46
C LYS A 70 10.64 -19.28 0.87
N GLN A 71 9.87 -20.27 1.37
CA GLN A 71 9.09 -20.09 2.59
C GLN A 71 9.99 -19.87 3.81
N ARG A 72 11.05 -20.68 3.97
CA ARG A 72 12.03 -20.49 5.05
C ARG A 72 12.77 -19.16 4.90
N ALA A 73 13.17 -18.81 3.68
CA ALA A 73 13.82 -17.53 3.40
C ALA A 73 12.93 -16.34 3.81
N LYS A 74 11.64 -16.39 3.48
CA LYS A 74 10.63 -15.38 3.84
C LYS A 74 10.57 -15.19 5.36
N ASP A 75 10.55 -16.27 6.13
CA ASP A 75 10.46 -16.21 7.59
C ASP A 75 11.69 -15.51 8.19
N TYR A 76 12.89 -15.84 7.71
CA TYR A 76 14.12 -15.15 8.16
C TYR A 76 14.17 -13.69 7.71
N TYR A 77 13.83 -13.37 6.46
CA TYR A 77 13.80 -11.97 6.01
C TYR A 77 12.76 -11.14 6.77
N LYS A 78 11.61 -11.73 7.09
CA LYS A 78 10.58 -11.08 7.93
C LYS A 78 11.14 -10.79 9.32
N LEU A 79 11.77 -11.77 9.96
CA LEU A 79 12.41 -11.59 11.26
C LEU A 79 13.49 -10.49 11.22
N ALA A 80 14.34 -10.45 10.19
CA ALA A 80 15.35 -9.40 10.04
C ALA A 80 14.74 -7.99 9.97
N VAL A 81 13.62 -7.83 9.26
CA VAL A 81 12.90 -6.55 9.15
C VAL A 81 12.18 -6.19 10.46
N GLU A 82 11.61 -7.16 11.16
CA GLU A 82 10.98 -6.96 12.47
C GLU A 82 12.00 -6.51 13.53
N LEU A 83 13.17 -7.14 13.59
CA LEU A 83 14.29 -6.71 14.43
C LEU A 83 14.73 -5.28 14.08
N ALA A 84 14.78 -4.94 12.79
CA ALA A 84 15.06 -3.58 12.34
C ALA A 84 14.00 -2.56 12.80
N HIS A 85 12.73 -2.96 12.83
CA HIS A 85 11.62 -2.12 13.32
C HIS A 85 11.64 -1.95 14.84
N ALA A 86 12.11 -2.96 15.58
CA ALA A 86 12.21 -2.93 17.04
C ALA A 86 13.28 -1.95 17.55
N MET A 87 14.29 -1.62 16.73
CA MET A 87 15.36 -0.67 17.07
C MET A 87 14.93 0.81 16.98
N SER A 88 13.76 1.20 17.51
CA SER A 88 13.24 2.58 17.40
C SER A 88 13.98 3.59 18.29
N PRO A 89 14.33 4.81 17.79
CA PRO A 89 14.24 5.25 16.40
C PRO A 89 15.24 4.48 15.55
N ARG A 90 14.87 4.11 14.30
CA ARG A 90 15.67 3.27 13.39
C ARG A 90 17.10 3.81 13.26
N THR A 91 17.95 3.29 14.13
CA THR A 91 19.32 3.72 14.33
C THR A 91 20.18 2.54 13.93
N PHE A 92 20.96 2.72 12.89
CA PHE A 92 21.92 1.72 12.44
C PHE A 92 23.33 2.19 12.83
N VAL A 93 24.15 1.26 13.32
CA VAL A 93 25.53 1.55 13.69
C VAL A 93 26.42 1.24 12.49
N ARG A 94 26.89 2.28 11.81
CA ARG A 94 27.89 2.15 10.74
C ARG A 94 29.20 2.76 11.21
N GLU A 95 30.28 1.96 11.25
CA GLU A 95 31.62 2.43 11.64
C GLU A 95 31.62 3.15 13.02
N GLY A 96 30.81 2.69 13.98
CA GLY A 96 30.71 3.29 15.31
C GLY A 96 29.88 4.58 15.39
N ARG A 97 29.25 5.02 14.29
CA ARG A 97 28.33 6.17 14.26
C ARG A 97 26.88 5.70 14.21
N ILE A 98 26.05 6.27 15.09
CA ILE A 98 24.59 6.10 15.07
C ILE A 98 24.04 6.98 13.94
N ILE A 99 23.42 6.38 12.93
CA ILE A 99 22.75 7.16 11.88
C ILE A 99 21.24 7.03 12.04
N LEU A 100 20.56 8.18 12.15
CA LEU A 100 19.11 8.27 12.18
C LEU A 100 18.57 8.16 10.75
N VAL A 101 17.76 7.13 10.49
CA VAL A 101 17.06 7.03 9.20
C VAL A 101 15.93 8.05 9.18
N THR A 102 16.19 9.22 8.59
CA THR A 102 15.19 10.21 8.20
C THR A 102 14.87 10.05 6.72
N LYS A 103 13.65 10.44 6.30
CA LYS A 103 13.17 10.35 4.90
C LYS A 103 14.09 11.01 3.85
N LEU A 104 15.04 11.85 4.27
CA LEU A 104 15.95 12.62 3.43
C LEU A 104 17.29 11.93 3.09
N HIS A 105 17.67 10.85 3.79
CA HIS A 105 19.00 10.24 3.63
C HIS A 105 18.93 8.84 3.00
N LYS A 106 18.69 8.80 1.68
CA LYS A 106 18.67 7.57 0.84
C LYS A 106 19.94 6.70 0.98
N TYR A 107 21.08 7.31 1.32
CA TYR A 107 22.40 6.65 1.41
C TYR A 107 22.75 6.09 2.80
N SER A 108 21.82 6.09 3.75
CA SER A 108 22.07 5.65 5.12
C SER A 108 21.41 4.33 5.53
N ILE A 109 20.69 3.68 4.61
CA ILE A 109 19.99 2.43 4.92
C ILE A 109 20.95 1.26 4.64
N PRO A 110 21.15 0.32 5.58
CA PRO A 110 22.02 -0.81 5.34
C PRO A 110 21.55 -1.71 4.19
N ASP A 111 22.48 -2.18 3.36
CA ASP A 111 22.21 -3.02 2.19
C ASP A 111 21.40 -4.28 2.55
N TRP A 112 21.70 -4.89 3.70
CA TRP A 112 21.00 -6.09 4.18
C TRP A 112 19.50 -5.83 4.43
N TYR A 113 19.13 -4.61 4.82
CA TYR A 113 17.75 -4.22 5.08
C TYR A 113 17.02 -3.90 3.77
N ILE A 114 17.70 -3.24 2.83
CA ILE A 114 17.18 -3.01 1.47
C ILE A 114 16.90 -4.35 0.79
N GLU A 115 17.86 -5.28 0.82
CA GLU A 115 17.73 -6.60 0.23
C GLU A 115 16.56 -7.37 0.87
N ALA A 116 16.50 -7.43 2.20
CA ALA A 116 15.43 -8.14 2.91
C ALA A 116 14.03 -7.60 2.55
N THR A 117 13.87 -6.27 2.52
CA THR A 117 12.58 -5.64 2.18
C THR A 117 12.19 -5.86 0.71
N GLN A 118 13.14 -5.80 -0.22
CA GLN A 118 12.90 -6.08 -1.64
C GLN A 118 12.48 -7.54 -1.87
N VAL A 119 13.16 -8.50 -1.23
CA VAL A 119 12.81 -9.93 -1.37
C VAL A 119 11.43 -10.22 -0.78
N LEU A 120 11.09 -9.65 0.38
CA LEU A 120 9.75 -9.78 0.95
C LEU A 120 8.67 -9.20 0.04
N ALA A 121 8.90 -8.02 -0.53
CA ALA A 121 7.97 -7.40 -1.49
C ALA A 121 7.77 -8.28 -2.72
N LYS A 122 8.86 -8.87 -3.25
CA LYS A 122 8.80 -9.83 -4.34
C LYS A 122 7.99 -11.08 -4.00
N TYR A 123 8.19 -11.66 -2.81
CA TYR A 123 7.41 -12.84 -2.40
C TYR A 123 5.92 -12.53 -2.22
N GLN A 124 5.59 -11.34 -1.73
CA GLN A 124 4.20 -10.87 -1.66
C GLN A 124 3.61 -10.75 -3.06
N SER A 125 4.30 -10.11 -4.00
CA SER A 125 3.82 -9.98 -5.39
C SER A 125 3.67 -11.31 -6.10
N GLU A 126 4.62 -12.24 -5.92
CA GLU A 126 4.54 -13.58 -6.51
C GLU A 126 3.33 -14.37 -5.96
N THR A 127 3.05 -14.25 -4.67
CA THR A 127 1.89 -14.92 -4.05
C THR A 127 0.57 -14.37 -4.60
N VAL A 128 0.47 -13.04 -4.73
CA VAL A 128 -0.72 -12.37 -5.31
C VAL A 128 -0.90 -12.80 -6.76
N GLN A 129 0.15 -12.74 -7.58
CA GLN A 129 0.08 -13.12 -8.99
C GLN A 129 -0.29 -14.60 -9.20
N ALA A 130 0.26 -15.50 -8.37
CA ALA A 130 -0.08 -16.92 -8.45
C ALA A 130 -1.55 -17.18 -8.10
N GLU A 131 -2.07 -16.50 -7.07
CA GLU A 131 -3.47 -16.58 -6.68
C GLU A 131 -4.39 -16.02 -7.76
N GLU A 132 -4.08 -14.83 -8.29
CA GLU A 132 -4.81 -14.22 -9.41
C GLU A 132 -4.81 -15.12 -10.64
N THR A 133 -3.68 -15.74 -10.97
CA THR A 133 -3.58 -16.68 -12.10
C THR A 133 -4.49 -17.89 -11.88
N ARG A 134 -4.48 -18.48 -10.68
CA ARG A 134 -5.36 -19.60 -10.33
C ARG A 134 -6.83 -19.22 -10.44
N GLN A 135 -7.21 -18.06 -9.88
CA GLN A 135 -8.57 -17.55 -9.96
C GLN A 135 -8.99 -17.28 -11.41
N ASN A 136 -8.09 -16.73 -12.23
CA ASN A 136 -8.38 -16.47 -13.65
C ASN A 136 -8.56 -17.77 -14.44
N ILE A 137 -7.78 -18.81 -14.17
CA ILE A 137 -7.96 -20.14 -14.78
C ILE A 137 -9.32 -20.72 -14.42
N GLU A 138 -9.68 -20.72 -13.13
CA GLU A 138 -10.97 -21.22 -12.65
C GLU A 138 -12.14 -20.43 -13.23
N LYS A 139 -12.05 -19.09 -13.25
CA LYS A 139 -13.04 -18.24 -13.89
C LYS A 139 -13.16 -18.53 -15.39
N ALA A 140 -12.06 -18.75 -16.10
CA ALA A 140 -12.07 -19.05 -17.52
C ALA A 140 -12.79 -20.37 -17.84
N GLU A 141 -12.66 -21.39 -16.98
CA GLU A 141 -13.39 -22.65 -17.11
C GLU A 141 -14.90 -22.45 -16.90
N ILE A 142 -15.29 -21.70 -15.85
CA ILE A 142 -16.69 -21.35 -15.59
C ILE A 142 -17.29 -20.55 -16.75
N LEU A 143 -16.53 -19.62 -17.34
CA LEU A 143 -17.00 -18.83 -18.49
C LEU A 143 -17.24 -19.68 -19.74
N LYS A 144 -16.49 -20.77 -19.94
CA LYS A 144 -16.78 -21.71 -21.04
C LYS A 144 -18.14 -22.38 -20.84
N GLU A 145 -18.48 -22.75 -19.61
CA GLU A 145 -19.78 -23.35 -19.29
C GLU A 145 -20.93 -22.34 -19.41
N LEU A 146 -20.69 -21.06 -19.12
CA LEU A 146 -21.66 -19.97 -19.22
C LEU A 146 -21.74 -19.35 -20.62
N THR A 147 -21.25 -20.03 -21.67
CA THR A 147 -21.17 -19.45 -23.02
C THR A 147 -22.54 -19.02 -23.57
N GLY A 148 -23.61 -19.74 -23.21
CA GLY A 148 -24.99 -19.39 -23.60
C GLY A 148 -25.45 -18.08 -22.97
N GLU A 149 -25.28 -17.94 -21.66
CA GLU A 149 -25.61 -16.74 -20.90
C GLU A 149 -24.76 -15.55 -21.34
N MET A 150 -23.47 -15.77 -21.61
CA MET A 150 -22.57 -14.73 -22.14
C MET A 150 -23.02 -14.24 -23.51
N LYS A 151 -23.53 -15.14 -24.37
CA LYS A 151 -24.11 -14.76 -25.66
C LYS A 151 -25.36 -13.89 -25.47
N GLN A 152 -26.24 -14.28 -24.55
CA GLN A 152 -27.42 -13.46 -24.20
C GLN A 152 -27.00 -12.07 -23.72
N LEU A 153 -26.03 -11.97 -22.81
CA LEU A 153 -25.53 -10.66 -22.33
C LEU A 153 -24.96 -9.79 -23.46
N LYS A 154 -24.21 -10.39 -24.39
CA LYS A 154 -23.68 -9.68 -25.58
C LYS A 154 -24.77 -9.19 -26.51
N GLU A 155 -25.81 -9.98 -26.76
CA GLU A 155 -26.96 -9.56 -27.58
C GLU A 155 -27.71 -8.38 -26.97
N LEU A 156 -27.66 -8.22 -25.65
CA LEU A 156 -28.24 -7.07 -24.98
C LEU A 156 -27.37 -5.81 -25.06
N GLU A 157 -26.10 -5.88 -25.47
CA GLU A 157 -25.19 -4.73 -25.48
C GLU A 157 -25.72 -3.58 -26.37
N ASN A 158 -26.40 -3.92 -27.46
CA ASN A 158 -26.97 -2.95 -28.39
C ASN A 158 -28.38 -2.48 -28.03
N LYS A 159 -28.99 -3.04 -26.97
CA LYS A 159 -30.36 -2.69 -26.56
C LYS A 159 -30.41 -1.44 -25.68
N ASP A 160 -31.60 -0.83 -25.62
CA ASP A 160 -31.86 0.28 -24.70
C ASP A 160 -31.66 -0.16 -23.23
N ASN A 161 -31.32 0.81 -22.37
CA ASN A 161 -31.09 0.58 -20.96
C ASN A 161 -32.30 -0.04 -20.23
N THR A 162 -33.52 0.36 -20.64
CA THR A 162 -34.76 -0.17 -20.06
C THR A 162 -34.95 -1.64 -20.44
N GLU A 163 -34.73 -1.97 -21.71
CA GLU A 163 -34.83 -3.33 -22.23
C GLU A 163 -33.77 -4.24 -21.63
N PHE A 164 -32.53 -3.74 -21.51
CA PHE A 164 -31.42 -4.43 -20.87
C PHE A 164 -31.79 -4.81 -19.44
N LEU A 165 -32.17 -3.84 -18.60
CA LEU A 165 -32.50 -4.10 -17.20
C LEU A 165 -33.73 -5.00 -17.04
N THR A 166 -34.75 -4.82 -17.87
CA THR A 166 -35.95 -5.69 -17.87
C THR A 166 -35.57 -7.14 -18.17
N PHE A 167 -34.73 -7.37 -19.18
CA PHE A 167 -34.29 -8.71 -19.54
C PHE A 167 -33.46 -9.35 -18.43
N ILE A 168 -32.51 -8.61 -17.84
CA ILE A 168 -31.63 -9.11 -16.78
C ILE A 168 -32.44 -9.56 -15.57
N TYR A 169 -33.37 -8.74 -15.08
CA TYR A 169 -34.17 -9.09 -13.90
C TYR A 169 -35.18 -10.21 -14.16
N LYS A 170 -35.63 -10.37 -15.41
CA LYS A 170 -36.51 -11.48 -15.81
C LYS A 170 -35.75 -12.80 -15.93
N THR A 171 -34.56 -12.77 -16.54
CA THR A 171 -33.81 -13.97 -16.93
C THR A 171 -32.86 -14.44 -15.82
N PHE A 172 -32.28 -13.49 -15.09
CA PHE A 172 -31.29 -13.71 -14.04
C PHE A 172 -31.70 -12.99 -12.76
N PRO A 173 -32.85 -13.30 -12.15
CA PRO A 173 -33.34 -12.56 -10.99
C PRO A 173 -32.32 -12.57 -9.84
N PRO A 174 -32.13 -11.43 -9.14
CA PRO A 174 -31.25 -11.41 -7.97
C PRO A 174 -31.76 -12.39 -6.90
N LYS A 175 -30.83 -13.09 -6.24
CA LYS A 175 -31.18 -14.20 -5.34
C LYS A 175 -31.42 -13.79 -3.88
N LYS A 176 -31.19 -12.52 -3.51
CA LYS A 176 -31.51 -12.04 -2.16
C LYS A 176 -32.95 -11.56 -2.10
N GLU A 177 -33.57 -11.78 -0.94
CA GLU A 177 -34.90 -11.29 -0.64
C GLU A 177 -34.99 -9.76 -0.81
N ASN A 178 -36.11 -9.29 -1.34
CA ASN A 178 -36.46 -7.87 -1.51
C ASN A 178 -35.64 -7.06 -2.53
N GLN A 179 -34.87 -7.71 -3.41
CA GLN A 179 -34.15 -7.03 -4.50
C GLN A 179 -35.05 -6.80 -5.72
N CYS A 180 -35.91 -5.80 -5.65
CA CYS A 180 -36.74 -5.36 -6.77
C CYS A 180 -36.14 -4.14 -7.47
N LEU A 181 -36.19 -4.11 -8.79
CA LEU A 181 -35.78 -2.95 -9.58
C LEU A 181 -36.97 -2.04 -9.85
N VAL A 182 -36.78 -0.74 -9.63
CA VAL A 182 -37.71 0.29 -10.07
C VAL A 182 -37.19 0.84 -11.39
N LEU A 183 -37.93 0.62 -12.48
CA LEU A 183 -37.61 1.17 -13.80
C LEU A 183 -38.37 2.49 -14.04
N PRO A 184 -37.79 3.46 -14.76
CA PRO A 184 -38.49 4.67 -15.14
C PRO A 184 -39.61 4.34 -16.16
N THR A 185 -40.85 4.65 -15.82
CA THR A 185 -42.03 4.35 -16.66
C THR A 185 -42.30 5.41 -17.74
N SER A 186 -41.83 6.65 -17.52
CA SER A 186 -42.04 7.80 -18.42
C SER A 186 -40.70 8.45 -18.81
N LYS A 187 -40.56 8.84 -20.09
CA LYS A 187 -39.46 9.67 -20.58
C LYS A 187 -39.72 11.16 -20.26
N ASP A 188 -39.85 11.47 -18.98
CA ASP A 188 -39.92 12.85 -18.49
C ASP A 188 -38.51 13.48 -18.38
N ASP A 189 -38.44 14.77 -18.07
CA ASP A 189 -37.18 15.53 -17.98
C ASP A 189 -36.18 14.92 -16.97
N ASP A 190 -36.66 14.14 -15.99
CA ASP A 190 -35.83 13.47 -14.98
C ASP A 190 -35.48 12.00 -15.33
N TRP A 191 -35.90 11.51 -16.51
CA TRP A 191 -35.70 10.13 -16.93
C TRP A 191 -34.24 9.69 -16.86
N ARG A 192 -33.30 10.56 -17.29
CA ARG A 192 -31.87 10.23 -17.28
C ARG A 192 -31.37 9.95 -15.86
N ASN A 193 -31.79 10.74 -14.88
CA ASN A 193 -31.40 10.56 -13.48
C ASN A 193 -32.06 9.32 -12.87
N LYS A 194 -33.34 9.06 -13.17
CA LYS A 194 -34.05 7.85 -12.73
C LYS A 194 -33.42 6.58 -13.29
N MET A 195 -33.07 6.59 -14.58
CA MET A 195 -32.37 5.48 -15.22
C MET A 195 -30.97 5.28 -14.64
N LYS A 196 -30.25 6.37 -14.36
CA LYS A 196 -28.95 6.34 -13.69
C LYS A 196 -29.03 5.68 -12.32
N LYS A 197 -30.04 6.02 -11.50
CA LYS A 197 -30.30 5.37 -10.21
C LYS A 197 -30.65 3.88 -10.39
N SER A 198 -31.45 3.54 -11.39
CA SER A 198 -31.82 2.15 -11.69
C SER A 198 -30.59 1.28 -12.02
N MET A 199 -29.65 1.82 -12.80
CA MET A 199 -28.38 1.15 -13.11
C MET A 199 -27.50 0.98 -11.87
N GLN A 200 -27.39 2.01 -11.01
CA GLN A 200 -26.66 1.89 -9.74
C GLN A 200 -27.26 0.80 -8.84
N THR A 201 -28.58 0.76 -8.72
CA THR A 201 -29.28 -0.28 -7.95
C THR A 201 -29.00 -1.67 -8.52
N ALA A 202 -29.00 -1.81 -9.85
CA ALA A 202 -28.61 -3.08 -10.48
C ALA A 202 -27.16 -3.47 -10.17
N VAL A 203 -26.20 -2.54 -10.22
CA VAL A 203 -24.81 -2.81 -9.80
C VAL A 203 -24.75 -3.32 -8.35
N ILE A 204 -25.53 -2.73 -7.44
CA ILE A 204 -25.58 -3.17 -6.04
C ILE A 204 -26.19 -4.57 -5.91
N HIS A 205 -27.27 -4.87 -6.64
CA HIS A 205 -27.94 -6.16 -6.56
C HIS A 205 -27.09 -7.32 -7.09
N TYR A 206 -26.32 -7.09 -8.15
CA TYR A 206 -25.45 -8.11 -8.76
C TYR A 206 -24.00 -8.04 -8.30
N HIS A 207 -23.64 -7.17 -7.35
CA HIS A 207 -22.25 -7.02 -6.93
C HIS A 207 -21.69 -8.36 -6.41
N PRO A 208 -20.52 -8.84 -6.90
CA PRO A 208 -19.99 -10.16 -6.54
C PRO A 208 -19.72 -10.31 -5.03
N ASP A 209 -19.37 -9.24 -4.31
CA ASP A 209 -19.21 -9.28 -2.83
C ASP A 209 -20.52 -9.51 -2.10
N SER A 210 -21.64 -9.19 -2.74
CA SER A 210 -22.95 -9.42 -2.16
C SER A 210 -23.40 -10.88 -2.37
N VAL A 211 -22.77 -11.63 -3.29
CA VAL A 211 -23.15 -13.00 -3.61
C VAL A 211 -22.51 -13.99 -2.64
N ASP A 212 -23.34 -14.74 -1.93
CA ASP A 212 -22.85 -15.88 -1.16
C ASP A 212 -22.52 -17.05 -2.11
N GLU A 213 -21.22 -17.27 -2.31
CA GLU A 213 -20.70 -18.33 -3.17
C GLU A 213 -21.06 -19.74 -2.68
N LYS A 214 -21.21 -19.94 -1.36
CA LYS A 214 -21.60 -21.24 -0.79
C LYS A 214 -23.07 -21.54 -1.06
N MET A 215 -23.92 -20.53 -0.99
CA MET A 215 -25.36 -20.69 -1.19
C MET A 215 -25.77 -20.70 -2.67
N HIS A 216 -25.07 -19.97 -3.53
CA HIS A 216 -25.51 -19.75 -4.92
C HIS A 216 -24.53 -20.29 -5.97
N GLY A 217 -23.36 -20.75 -5.56
CA GLY A 217 -22.35 -21.37 -6.40
C GLY A 217 -21.47 -20.36 -7.15
N LYS A 218 -20.27 -20.82 -7.52
CA LYS A 218 -19.25 -20.04 -8.26
C LYS A 218 -19.77 -19.53 -9.61
N LYS A 219 -20.57 -20.32 -10.32
CA LYS A 219 -21.18 -19.94 -11.60
C LYS A 219 -22.03 -18.67 -11.48
N TRP A 220 -22.88 -18.60 -10.46
CA TRP A 220 -23.74 -17.44 -10.23
C TRP A 220 -22.91 -16.20 -9.89
N LYS A 221 -21.87 -16.35 -9.08
CA LYS A 221 -20.95 -15.25 -8.75
C LYS A 221 -20.24 -14.69 -9.98
N VAL A 222 -19.77 -15.56 -10.88
CA VAL A 222 -19.16 -15.14 -12.16
C VAL A 222 -20.19 -14.45 -13.06
N LEU A 223 -21.40 -14.98 -13.18
CA LEU A 223 -22.46 -14.34 -13.95
C LEU A 223 -22.82 -12.95 -13.40
N CYS A 224 -22.95 -12.83 -12.08
CA CYS A 224 -23.13 -11.56 -11.38
C CYS A 224 -22.01 -10.56 -11.68
N GLU A 225 -20.76 -11.00 -11.70
CA GLU A 225 -19.59 -10.17 -12.07
C GLU A 225 -19.73 -9.62 -13.50
N GLU A 226 -20.12 -10.46 -14.46
CA GLU A 226 -20.32 -10.04 -15.86
C GLU A 226 -21.52 -9.09 -16.03
N ILE A 227 -22.65 -9.38 -15.38
CA ILE A 227 -23.81 -8.45 -15.34
C ILE A 227 -23.39 -7.10 -14.76
N THR A 228 -22.61 -7.11 -13.67
CA THR A 228 -22.13 -5.89 -13.01
C THR A 228 -21.21 -5.08 -13.94
N LYS A 229 -20.33 -5.74 -14.70
CA LYS A 229 -19.47 -5.08 -15.73
C LYS A 229 -20.32 -4.39 -16.79
N CYS A 230 -21.36 -5.06 -17.30
CA CYS A 230 -22.28 -4.48 -18.27
C CYS A 230 -23.05 -3.27 -17.70
N CYS A 231 -23.61 -3.40 -16.49
CA CYS A 231 -24.31 -2.31 -15.81
C CYS A 231 -23.39 -1.10 -15.55
N THR A 232 -22.16 -1.35 -15.10
CA THR A 232 -21.18 -0.30 -14.80
C THR A 232 -20.77 0.47 -16.06
N ARG A 233 -20.47 -0.24 -17.16
CA ARG A 233 -20.15 0.38 -18.45
C ARG A 233 -21.29 1.30 -18.92
N ARG A 234 -22.54 0.81 -18.89
CA ARG A 234 -23.72 1.60 -19.26
C ARG A 234 -23.91 2.81 -18.36
N TYR A 235 -23.74 2.64 -17.05
CA TYR A 235 -23.81 3.73 -16.07
C TYR A 235 -22.74 4.80 -16.31
N GLU A 236 -21.52 4.42 -16.67
CA GLU A 236 -20.42 5.35 -16.96
C GLU A 236 -20.67 6.19 -18.21
N CYS A 237 -21.30 5.63 -19.26
CA CYS A 237 -21.77 6.40 -20.41
C CYS A 237 -22.89 7.41 -20.07
N MET A 238 -23.54 7.24 -18.91
CA MET A 238 -24.56 8.15 -18.38
C MET A 238 -24.05 9.09 -17.28
N LYS A 239 -22.75 9.06 -16.95
CA LYS A 239 -22.17 10.09 -16.08
C LYS A 239 -22.26 11.46 -16.74
#